data_AF-A0A2C6L1W9-F1
#
_entry.id   AF-A0A2C6L1W9-F1
#
_cell.length_a   1.000
_cell.length_b   1.000
_cell.length_c   1.000
_cell.angle_alpha   90.00
_cell.angle_beta   90.00
_cell.angle_gamma   90.00
#
_symmetry.space_group_name_H-M   'P 1'
#
loop_
_entity.id
_entity.type
_entity.pdbx_description
1 polymer ?
#
loop_
_entity_poly.entity_id
_entity_poly.type
_entity_poly.pdbx_seq_one_letter_code
_entity_poly.pdbx_strand_id
1 'polypeptide(L)'
;MGHLLFSGAFVVAVSFATSLVTSAGRPQPQSLDFVERGPVLFLQGPRESAGTPTRESGEGLVSGQGMTPRRLQQAAGAVCTGTGENEQKELMIDEYTLEGTFECGSAQTTLSPAYVPNLATAHDTIECKATQALSTLFKNKGGEVQKLTGYTISLKDMPTDRDGKAYYKCTDNTNNCFVTVKLPPQPGPNVCTLSKTITLSVDQPGQTVEFKCPSSIGPLSVATGHGCMAREEVKTLLPGVDFKNSNTDKSYSLTIPTLPASQQTLCLECDYATPTHYEVGRSPNCLIKIAVKSDESASGATSATTALSWIVLSAVLASTV
;
A
#
# COMPACT_ATOMS: atom_id res chain seq x y z
N MET A 1 -8.83 14.09 65.90
CA MET A 1 -7.53 13.83 65.25
C MET A 1 -7.81 13.53 63.80
N GLY A 2 -7.23 14.34 62.91
CA GLY A 2 -7.78 14.63 61.59
C GLY A 2 -7.44 13.64 60.48
N HIS A 3 -8.27 13.66 59.45
CA HIS A 3 -7.95 13.19 58.12
C HIS A 3 -7.90 14.40 57.18
N LEU A 4 -6.71 14.65 56.64
CA LEU A 4 -6.43 15.67 55.64
C LEU A 4 -6.87 15.17 54.26
N LEU A 5 -7.74 15.97 53.62
CA LEU A 5 -8.06 15.92 52.20
C LEU A 5 -6.94 16.64 51.44
N PHE A 6 -6.35 16.00 50.43
CA PHE A 6 -5.58 16.70 49.40
C PHE A 6 -6.27 16.50 48.06
N SER A 7 -6.93 17.57 47.62
CA SER A 7 -7.45 17.75 46.27
C SER A 7 -6.49 18.71 45.56
N GLY A 8 -5.79 18.23 44.54
CA GLY A 8 -4.83 19.00 43.76
C GLY A 8 -5.18 18.95 42.29
N ALA A 9 -5.98 19.92 41.82
CA ALA A 9 -6.23 20.14 40.41
C ALA A 9 -5.11 21.02 39.83
N PHE A 10 -4.26 20.46 38.98
CA PHE A 10 -3.32 21.21 38.16
C PHE A 10 -4.03 21.67 36.89
N VAL A 11 -4.28 22.97 36.77
CA VAL A 11 -4.72 23.61 35.53
C VAL A 11 -3.47 24.09 34.80
N VAL A 12 -3.12 23.43 33.70
CA VAL A 12 -2.07 23.88 32.78
C VAL A 12 -2.72 24.79 31.75
N ALA A 13 -2.50 26.10 31.88
CA ALA A 13 -2.86 27.08 30.86
C ALA A 13 -1.82 27.04 29.73
N VAL A 14 -2.22 26.60 28.54
CA VAL A 14 -1.41 26.66 27.33
C VAL A 14 -1.78 27.94 26.58
N SER A 15 -0.88 28.92 26.57
CA SER A 15 -1.00 30.14 25.77
C SER A 15 -0.65 29.85 24.31
N PHE A 16 -1.63 29.98 23.42
CA PHE A 16 -1.40 29.98 21.98
C PHE A 16 -1.03 31.39 21.51
N ALA A 17 0.21 31.57 21.07
CA ALA A 17 0.63 32.78 20.36
C ALA A 17 0.18 32.68 18.89
N THR A 18 -0.86 33.44 18.53
CA THR A 18 -1.26 33.69 17.15
C THR A 18 -0.28 34.65 16.49
N SER A 19 0.56 34.14 15.59
CA SER A 19 1.30 34.97 14.64
C SER A 19 0.47 35.21 13.38
N LEU A 20 -0.03 36.44 13.22
CA LEU A 20 -0.52 36.95 11.94
C LEU A 20 0.66 37.13 10.99
N VAL A 21 0.68 36.39 9.88
CA VAL A 21 1.55 36.67 8.73
C VAL A 21 0.71 37.34 7.66
N THR A 22 0.91 38.65 7.53
CA THR A 22 0.37 39.48 6.44
C THR A 22 1.24 39.26 5.21
N SER A 23 0.77 38.44 4.26
CA SER A 23 1.42 38.25 2.95
C SER A 23 0.82 39.23 1.94
N ALA A 24 1.60 40.24 1.59
CA ALA A 24 1.34 41.18 0.51
C ALA A 24 1.48 40.47 -0.85
N GLY A 25 0.55 40.79 -1.76
CA GLY A 25 0.40 40.11 -3.05
C GLY A 25 1.51 40.36 -4.08
N ARG A 26 1.48 39.52 -5.12
CA ARG A 26 2.06 39.77 -6.45
C ARG A 26 1.39 38.86 -7.51
N PRO A 27 1.53 39.18 -8.81
CA PRO A 27 0.45 39.10 -9.80
C PRO A 27 0.35 37.77 -10.56
N GLN A 28 -0.79 37.63 -11.24
CA GLN A 28 -1.15 36.63 -12.27
C GLN A 28 0.00 36.18 -13.18
N PRO A 29 0.03 34.89 -13.53
CA PRO A 29 0.39 34.44 -14.86
C PRO A 29 -0.85 34.09 -15.68
N GLN A 30 -0.64 34.18 -16.98
CA GLN A 30 -1.61 34.29 -18.06
C GLN A 30 -2.36 32.98 -18.33
N SER A 31 -3.59 33.13 -18.82
CA SER A 31 -4.38 32.08 -19.46
C SER A 31 -3.63 31.52 -20.67
N LEU A 32 -3.26 30.24 -20.60
CA LEU A 32 -2.85 29.48 -21.77
C LEU A 32 -4.11 28.94 -22.44
N ASP A 33 -4.29 29.34 -23.69
CA ASP A 33 -5.34 28.89 -24.60
C ASP A 33 -5.36 27.37 -24.70
N PHE A 34 -6.55 26.82 -24.44
CA PHE A 34 -6.84 25.41 -24.61
C PHE A 34 -7.01 25.12 -26.10
N VAL A 35 -5.99 24.51 -26.71
CA VAL A 35 -6.06 24.02 -28.09
C VAL A 35 -7.01 22.83 -28.15
N GLU A 36 -8.18 23.08 -28.73
CA GLU A 36 -9.20 22.10 -29.09
C GLU A 36 -8.63 21.09 -30.11
N ARG A 37 -8.26 19.89 -29.65
CA ARG A 37 -7.91 18.78 -30.54
C ARG A 37 -9.19 18.06 -30.95
N GLY A 38 -9.54 18.21 -32.22
CA GLY A 38 -10.71 17.60 -32.86
C GLY A 38 -10.68 16.06 -32.90
N PRO A 39 -11.77 15.45 -33.41
CA PRO A 39 -12.01 14.01 -33.34
C PRO A 39 -11.06 13.22 -34.25
N VAL A 40 -10.46 12.17 -33.68
CA VAL A 40 -9.68 11.16 -34.40
C VAL A 40 -10.65 10.24 -35.15
N LEU A 41 -10.74 10.43 -36.47
CA LEU A 41 -11.37 9.51 -37.41
C LEU A 41 -10.52 8.25 -37.53
N PHE A 42 -10.98 7.15 -36.95
CA PHE A 42 -10.44 5.81 -37.22
C PHE A 42 -10.90 5.36 -38.62
N LEU A 43 -9.99 5.41 -39.58
CA LEU A 43 -10.15 4.74 -40.86
C LEU A 43 -9.99 3.22 -40.65
N GLN A 44 -11.09 2.48 -40.83
CA GLN A 44 -11.08 1.03 -40.95
C GLN A 44 -10.37 0.64 -42.26
N GLY A 45 -9.18 0.04 -42.13
CA GLY A 45 -8.46 -0.60 -43.23
C GLY A 45 -9.00 -2.00 -43.53
N PRO A 46 -8.82 -2.50 -44.77
CA PRO A 46 -9.55 -3.63 -45.31
C PRO A 46 -9.07 -4.99 -44.79
N ARG A 47 -10.08 -5.85 -44.72
CA ARG A 47 -10.12 -7.28 -44.43
C ARG A 47 -9.24 -8.06 -45.41
N GLU A 48 -8.09 -8.54 -44.96
CA GLU A 48 -7.30 -9.52 -45.71
C GLU A 48 -7.67 -10.96 -45.35
N SER A 49 -7.57 -11.78 -46.39
CA SER A 49 -8.27 -13.02 -46.62
C SER A 49 -7.49 -14.25 -46.12
N ALA A 50 -8.28 -15.27 -45.79
CA ALA A 50 -7.97 -16.68 -45.62
C ALA A 50 -6.56 -17.16 -46.03
N GLY A 51 -5.82 -17.66 -45.04
CA GLY A 51 -4.75 -18.64 -45.19
C GLY A 51 -5.01 -19.81 -44.24
N THR A 52 -5.34 -20.97 -44.78
CA THR A 52 -5.53 -22.23 -44.05
C THR A 52 -4.17 -22.82 -43.65
N PRO A 53 -3.88 -23.06 -42.36
CA PRO A 53 -2.73 -23.87 -41.97
C PRO A 53 -3.13 -25.33 -41.86
N THR A 54 -2.36 -26.15 -42.57
CA THR A 54 -2.36 -27.61 -42.57
C THR A 54 -2.17 -28.17 -41.16
N ARG A 55 -3.02 -29.14 -40.83
CA ARG A 55 -3.05 -29.90 -39.58
C ARG A 55 -1.88 -30.89 -39.55
N GLU A 56 -0.88 -30.61 -38.73
CA GLU A 56 0.16 -31.57 -38.37
C GLU A 56 -0.11 -32.06 -36.94
N SER A 57 -0.46 -33.34 -36.83
CA SER A 57 -0.68 -34.05 -35.56
C SER A 57 0.66 -34.28 -34.88
N GLY A 58 0.95 -33.51 -33.83
CA GLY A 58 1.99 -33.79 -32.85
C GLY A 58 1.36 -34.01 -31.48
N GLU A 59 1.19 -35.28 -31.11
CA GLU A 59 0.83 -35.68 -29.75
C GLU A 59 2.03 -35.45 -28.82
N GLY A 60 1.84 -34.59 -27.82
CA GLY A 60 2.88 -34.23 -26.85
C GLY A 60 2.37 -33.28 -25.77
N LEU A 61 1.20 -33.57 -25.20
CA LEU A 61 0.59 -32.79 -24.12
C LEU A 61 1.32 -33.08 -22.80
N VAL A 62 2.36 -32.29 -22.52
CA VAL A 62 2.86 -32.08 -21.16
C VAL A 62 1.81 -31.24 -20.44
N SER A 63 1.14 -31.87 -19.47
CA SER A 63 0.15 -31.26 -18.58
C SER A 63 0.80 -30.14 -17.76
N GLY A 64 0.80 -28.92 -18.30
CA GLY A 64 1.07 -27.71 -17.53
C GLY A 64 -0.02 -27.56 -16.49
N GLN A 65 0.30 -27.87 -15.23
CA GLN A 65 -0.54 -27.54 -14.09
C GLN A 65 -0.69 -26.01 -14.06
N GLY A 66 -1.81 -25.53 -14.59
CA GLY A 66 -2.19 -24.12 -14.46
C GLY A 66 -2.23 -23.79 -12.98
N MET A 67 -1.29 -22.95 -12.53
CA MET A 67 -1.33 -22.38 -11.21
C MET A 67 -2.60 -21.52 -11.15
N THR A 68 -3.69 -22.08 -10.63
CA THR A 68 -4.83 -21.28 -10.20
C THR A 68 -4.31 -20.20 -9.28
N PRO A 69 -4.59 -18.90 -9.55
CA PRO A 69 -4.18 -17.81 -8.69
C PRO A 69 -4.54 -18.17 -7.26
N ARG A 70 -3.52 -18.24 -6.39
CA ARG A 70 -3.71 -18.58 -4.99
C ARG A 70 -4.53 -17.46 -4.37
N ARG A 71 -5.86 -17.62 -4.39
CA ARG A 71 -6.82 -16.67 -3.82
C ARG A 71 -6.42 -16.53 -2.35
N LEU A 72 -5.96 -15.33 -1.98
CA LEU A 72 -5.73 -14.97 -0.58
C LEU A 72 -6.99 -15.38 0.19
N GLN A 73 -6.80 -16.06 1.32
CA GLN A 73 -7.91 -16.59 2.12
C GLN A 73 -8.93 -15.47 2.32
N GLN A 74 -10.09 -15.63 1.69
CA GLN A 74 -11.17 -14.66 1.78
C GLN A 74 -11.48 -14.48 3.27
N ALA A 75 -11.59 -13.23 3.72
CA ALA A 75 -11.86 -12.92 5.12
C ALA A 75 -13.05 -13.75 5.61
N ALA A 76 -12.95 -14.32 6.80
CA ALA A 76 -14.03 -15.12 7.37
C ALA A 76 -15.32 -14.29 7.39
N GLY A 77 -16.32 -14.73 6.62
CA GLY A 77 -17.60 -14.03 6.55
C GLY A 77 -18.38 -14.17 7.86
N ALA A 78 -19.21 -13.18 8.17
CA ALA A 78 -20.13 -13.23 9.31
C ALA A 78 -21.50 -13.76 8.86
N VAL A 79 -21.96 -14.87 9.42
CA VAL A 79 -23.28 -15.43 9.08
C VAL A 79 -24.20 -15.33 10.29
N CYS A 80 -25.30 -14.58 10.16
CA CYS A 80 -26.39 -14.58 11.12
C CYS A 80 -27.19 -15.88 10.97
N THR A 81 -27.37 -16.61 12.06
CA THR A 81 -28.03 -17.93 12.03
C THR A 81 -29.52 -17.85 12.33
N GLY A 82 -29.96 -16.78 12.99
CA GLY A 82 -31.37 -16.57 13.34
C GLY A 82 -31.86 -17.48 14.47
N THR A 83 -30.97 -18.22 15.15
CA THR A 83 -31.36 -19.13 16.25
C THR A 83 -31.35 -18.46 17.62
N GLY A 84 -30.79 -17.25 17.74
CA GLY A 84 -30.66 -16.52 19.00
C GLY A 84 -31.37 -15.18 18.99
N GLU A 85 -32.01 -14.84 20.10
CA GLU A 85 -32.51 -13.50 20.34
C GLU A 85 -31.32 -12.53 20.49
N ASN A 86 -31.23 -11.51 19.63
CA ASN A 86 -30.16 -10.49 19.64
C ASN A 86 -28.74 -11.07 19.45
N GLU A 87 -28.59 -12.00 18.49
CA GLU A 87 -27.29 -12.53 18.06
C GLU A 87 -26.33 -11.38 17.66
N GLN A 88 -25.05 -11.46 18.02
CA GLN A 88 -24.04 -10.49 17.61
C GLN A 88 -22.93 -11.17 16.83
N LYS A 89 -22.55 -10.57 15.70
CA LYS A 89 -21.43 -11.01 14.86
C LYS A 89 -20.47 -9.87 14.63
N GLU A 90 -19.22 -10.23 14.44
CA GLU A 90 -18.18 -9.31 14.02
C GLU A 90 -17.74 -9.67 12.61
N LEU A 91 -17.66 -8.65 11.76
CA LEU A 91 -17.06 -8.73 10.44
C LEU A 91 -15.84 -7.82 10.43
N MET A 92 -14.69 -8.35 10.05
CA MET A 92 -13.49 -7.56 9.84
C MET A 92 -13.28 -7.37 8.34
N ILE A 93 -13.13 -6.13 7.88
CA ILE A 93 -12.76 -5.84 6.49
C ILE A 93 -11.29 -6.17 6.33
N ASP A 94 -10.96 -7.04 5.39
CA ASP A 94 -9.58 -7.47 5.20
C ASP A 94 -8.74 -6.36 4.53
N GLU A 95 -7.53 -6.13 5.06
CA GLU A 95 -6.67 -5.03 4.60
C GLU A 95 -5.95 -5.28 3.28
N TYR A 96 -6.07 -6.49 2.73
CA TYR A 96 -5.45 -6.93 1.48
C TYR A 96 -6.46 -7.08 0.34
N THR A 97 -7.74 -7.19 0.67
CA THR A 97 -8.86 -7.24 -0.29
C THR A 97 -9.75 -6.00 -0.22
N LEU A 98 -9.66 -5.21 0.87
CA LEU A 98 -10.55 -4.10 1.18
C LEU A 98 -12.03 -4.50 1.22
N GLU A 99 -12.30 -5.78 1.45
CA GLU A 99 -13.63 -6.37 1.38
C GLU A 99 -13.95 -7.16 2.66
N GLY A 100 -15.24 -7.20 2.99
CA GLY A 100 -15.79 -8.05 4.03
C GLY A 100 -17.18 -8.52 3.63
N THR A 101 -17.54 -9.76 3.96
CA THR A 101 -18.84 -10.34 3.57
C THR A 101 -19.63 -10.79 4.79
N PHE A 102 -20.93 -10.54 4.80
CA PHE A 102 -21.83 -11.10 5.81
C PHE A 102 -23.17 -11.52 5.20
N GLU A 103 -23.87 -12.43 5.88
CA GLU A 103 -25.14 -12.98 5.44
C GLU A 103 -26.19 -12.86 6.55
N CYS A 104 -27.40 -12.44 6.21
CA CYS A 104 -28.54 -12.41 7.13
C CYS A 104 -29.21 -13.79 7.32
N GLY A 105 -28.53 -14.90 7.03
CA GLY A 105 -29.11 -16.25 7.11
C GLY A 105 -30.36 -16.43 6.23
N SER A 106 -30.95 -17.63 6.27
CA SER A 106 -32.20 -17.90 5.57
C SER A 106 -33.45 -17.46 6.34
N ALA A 107 -33.35 -17.39 7.68
CA ALA A 107 -34.46 -17.00 8.54
C ALA A 107 -34.69 -15.48 8.56
N GLN A 108 -33.64 -14.66 8.47
CA GLN A 108 -33.73 -13.21 8.58
C GLN A 108 -33.76 -12.56 7.20
N THR A 109 -34.93 -12.07 6.82
CA THR A 109 -35.18 -11.60 5.45
C THR A 109 -34.93 -10.11 5.27
N THR A 110 -34.84 -9.35 6.37
CA THR A 110 -34.75 -7.88 6.33
C THR A 110 -33.42 -7.39 6.87
N LEU A 111 -32.73 -6.57 6.06
CA LEU A 111 -31.52 -5.84 6.45
C LEU A 111 -31.88 -4.39 6.83
N SER A 112 -31.29 -3.89 7.90
CA SER A 112 -31.30 -2.48 8.30
C SER A 112 -29.85 -1.95 8.39
N PRO A 113 -29.52 -0.80 7.75
CA PRO A 113 -30.41 -0.05 6.87
C PRO A 113 -30.77 -0.87 5.63
N ALA A 114 -31.92 -0.55 5.02
CA ALA A 114 -32.36 -1.26 3.81
C ALA A 114 -31.28 -1.12 2.72
N TYR A 115 -30.96 -2.25 2.07
CA TYR A 115 -29.99 -2.25 0.98
C TYR A 115 -30.47 -1.37 -0.18
N VAL A 116 -29.65 -0.38 -0.55
CA VAL A 116 -29.85 0.45 -1.73
C VAL A 116 -28.64 0.27 -2.64
N PRO A 117 -28.83 -0.17 -3.90
CA PRO A 117 -27.73 -0.32 -4.84
C PRO A 117 -26.91 0.97 -4.99
N ASN A 118 -25.59 0.85 -4.99
CA ASN A 118 -24.63 1.95 -5.13
C ASN A 118 -24.67 3.00 -3.99
N LEU A 119 -25.39 2.73 -2.91
CA LEU A 119 -25.41 3.60 -1.73
C LEU A 119 -24.95 2.81 -0.52
N ALA A 120 -23.72 3.06 -0.11
CA ALA A 120 -23.13 2.42 1.06
C ALA A 120 -23.51 3.16 2.33
N THR A 121 -24.52 2.65 3.02
CA THR A 121 -24.97 3.16 4.31
C THR A 121 -24.94 2.07 5.38
N ALA A 122 -24.71 2.49 6.61
CA ALA A 122 -24.78 1.64 7.78
C ALA A 122 -25.27 2.44 8.99
N HIS A 123 -25.57 1.75 10.08
CA HIS A 123 -25.78 2.41 11.36
C HIS A 123 -24.43 2.78 12.00
N ASP A 124 -24.43 3.88 12.73
CA ASP A 124 -23.27 4.39 13.49
C ASP A 124 -23.14 3.77 14.88
N THR A 125 -24.24 3.24 15.42
CA THR A 125 -24.29 2.51 16.69
C THR A 125 -25.07 1.21 16.57
N ILE A 126 -24.85 0.30 17.53
CA ILE A 126 -25.51 -1.02 17.55
C ILE A 126 -27.02 -0.91 17.76
N GLU A 127 -27.51 0.17 18.38
CA GLU A 127 -28.94 0.42 18.55
C GLU A 127 -29.67 0.78 17.25
N CYS A 128 -28.93 0.99 16.16
CA CYS A 128 -29.46 1.23 14.81
C CYS A 128 -30.37 2.47 14.71
N LYS A 129 -30.09 3.52 15.51
CA LYS A 129 -30.93 4.72 15.59
C LYS A 129 -30.76 5.68 14.42
N ALA A 130 -29.52 5.86 13.95
CA ALA A 130 -29.20 6.72 12.83
C ALA A 130 -28.57 5.91 11.70
N THR A 131 -28.76 6.38 10.48
CA THR A 131 -28.11 5.82 9.29
C THR A 131 -27.12 6.85 8.76
N GLN A 132 -25.88 6.43 8.51
CA GLN A 132 -24.82 7.27 7.98
C GLN A 132 -24.19 6.60 6.75
N ALA A 133 -23.56 7.41 5.90
CA ALA A 133 -22.74 6.88 4.81
C ALA A 133 -21.51 6.17 5.37
N LEU A 134 -21.11 5.04 4.77
CA LEU A 134 -19.87 4.35 5.12
C LEU A 134 -18.65 5.25 4.98
N SER A 135 -18.68 6.20 4.03
CA SER A 135 -17.62 7.20 3.90
C SER A 135 -17.48 8.04 5.16
N THR A 136 -18.57 8.41 5.84
CA THR A 136 -18.49 9.17 7.09
C THR A 136 -17.91 8.31 8.21
N LEU A 137 -18.40 7.07 8.34
CA LEU A 137 -17.97 6.14 9.40
C LEU A 137 -16.50 5.71 9.25
N PHE A 138 -16.00 5.63 8.02
CA PHE A 138 -14.62 5.26 7.68
C PHE A 138 -13.83 6.41 7.03
N LYS A 139 -14.07 7.66 7.46
CA LYS A 139 -13.22 8.85 7.17
C LYS A 139 -12.88 9.06 5.68
N ASN A 140 -13.91 9.15 4.85
CA ASN A 140 -13.91 9.33 3.39
C ASN A 140 -13.34 8.16 2.58
N LYS A 141 -13.13 6.99 3.20
CA LYS A 141 -12.65 5.78 2.52
C LYS A 141 -13.73 4.71 2.31
N GLY A 142 -14.99 5.04 2.64
CA GLY A 142 -16.13 4.17 2.36
C GLY A 142 -16.21 3.81 0.88
N GLY A 143 -16.63 2.57 0.61
CA GLY A 143 -16.84 2.07 -0.75
C GLY A 143 -18.31 1.75 -1.00
N GLU A 144 -18.58 0.52 -1.41
CA GLU A 144 -19.90 0.07 -1.85
C GLU A 144 -20.42 -1.06 -0.97
N VAL A 145 -21.74 -1.23 -0.98
CA VAL A 145 -22.36 -2.46 -0.50
C VAL A 145 -22.97 -3.14 -1.73
N GLN A 146 -22.71 -4.43 -1.88
CA GLN A 146 -23.25 -5.25 -2.95
C GLN A 146 -24.03 -6.42 -2.37
N LYS A 147 -25.17 -6.72 -2.98
CA LYS A 147 -25.98 -7.89 -2.64
C LYS A 147 -25.75 -8.98 -3.68
N LEU A 148 -25.06 -10.04 -3.28
CA LEU A 148 -24.84 -11.26 -4.05
C LEU A 148 -25.52 -12.44 -3.32
N THR A 149 -24.78 -13.47 -2.92
CA THR A 149 -25.26 -14.51 -1.98
C THR A 149 -25.39 -13.97 -0.55
N GLY A 150 -24.64 -12.90 -0.25
CA GLY A 150 -24.70 -12.12 0.97
C GLY A 150 -24.51 -10.63 0.68
N TYR A 151 -24.17 -9.88 1.72
CA TYR A 151 -23.80 -8.47 1.63
C TYR A 151 -22.28 -8.36 1.66
N THR A 152 -21.70 -7.88 0.57
CA THR A 152 -20.27 -7.58 0.47
C THR A 152 -20.08 -6.09 0.66
N ILE A 153 -19.27 -5.72 1.64
CA ILE A 153 -18.85 -4.34 1.90
C ILE A 153 -17.46 -4.19 1.31
N SER A 154 -17.28 -3.21 0.43
CA SER A 154 -15.98 -2.83 -0.12
C SER A 154 -15.57 -1.45 0.38
N LEU A 155 -14.27 -1.21 0.52
CA LEU A 155 -13.68 0.10 0.74
C LEU A 155 -12.89 0.51 -0.49
N LYS A 156 -12.79 1.83 -0.72
CA LYS A 156 -11.91 2.37 -1.77
C LYS A 156 -10.44 2.31 -1.38
N ASP A 157 -10.17 2.43 -0.09
CA ASP A 157 -8.84 2.42 0.52
C ASP A 157 -8.96 2.07 2.00
N MET A 158 -7.86 1.70 2.64
CA MET A 158 -7.84 1.52 4.09
C MET A 158 -7.55 2.86 4.78
N PRO A 159 -8.41 3.38 5.67
CA PRO A 159 -8.12 4.62 6.38
C PRO A 159 -6.94 4.45 7.35
N THR A 160 -6.20 5.54 7.57
CA THR A 160 -5.07 5.57 8.54
C THR A 160 -5.55 5.35 9.96
N ASP A 161 -6.69 5.97 10.30
CA ASP A 161 -7.37 5.76 11.58
C ASP A 161 -8.42 4.66 11.41
N ARG A 162 -8.26 3.60 12.18
CA ARG A 162 -9.00 2.33 12.03
C ARG A 162 -10.02 2.09 13.16
N ASP A 163 -10.35 3.13 13.94
CA ASP A 163 -11.29 3.01 15.07
C ASP A 163 -12.76 3.07 14.64
N GLY A 164 -13.01 3.40 13.36
CA GLY A 164 -14.34 3.44 12.78
C GLY A 164 -15.06 2.09 12.86
N LYS A 165 -16.37 2.14 13.09
CA LYS A 165 -17.26 0.97 13.11
C LYS A 165 -18.52 1.28 12.31
N ALA A 166 -19.07 0.24 11.70
CA ALA A 166 -20.36 0.29 11.03
C ALA A 166 -21.23 -0.87 11.54
N TYR A 167 -22.52 -0.64 11.70
CA TYR A 167 -23.44 -1.63 12.24
C TYR A 167 -24.55 -1.92 11.24
N TYR A 168 -24.87 -3.20 11.09
CA TYR A 168 -26.02 -3.67 10.35
C TYR A 168 -26.89 -4.53 11.25
N LYS A 169 -28.18 -4.55 10.99
CA LYS A 169 -29.13 -5.38 11.70
C LYS A 169 -29.88 -6.24 10.70
N CYS A 170 -29.75 -7.55 10.85
CA CYS A 170 -30.59 -8.54 10.19
C CYS A 170 -31.76 -8.88 11.12
N THR A 171 -32.98 -8.94 10.62
CA THR A 171 -34.16 -9.27 11.43
C THR A 171 -35.04 -10.29 10.70
N ASP A 172 -35.43 -11.32 11.45
CA ASP A 172 -36.70 -12.01 11.22
C ASP A 172 -37.72 -11.38 12.20
N ASN A 173 -39.02 -11.56 12.01
CA ASN A 173 -40.05 -10.85 12.79
C ASN A 173 -39.95 -11.04 14.33
N THR A 174 -39.08 -11.92 14.82
CA THR A 174 -38.93 -12.29 16.22
C THR A 174 -37.50 -12.10 16.73
N ASN A 175 -36.49 -12.32 15.89
CA ASN A 175 -35.08 -12.30 16.26
C ASN A 175 -34.32 -11.22 15.49
N ASN A 176 -33.39 -10.59 16.21
CA ASN A 176 -32.42 -9.66 15.65
C ASN A 176 -31.03 -10.30 15.63
N CYS A 177 -30.27 -10.08 14.57
CA CYS A 177 -28.82 -10.28 14.55
C CYS A 177 -28.13 -8.96 14.21
N PHE A 178 -27.15 -8.56 15.00
CA PHE A 178 -26.37 -7.35 14.81
C PHE A 178 -24.99 -7.71 14.29
N VAL A 179 -24.62 -7.16 13.14
CA VAL A 179 -23.30 -7.32 12.54
C VAL A 179 -22.51 -6.05 12.76
N THR A 180 -21.43 -6.16 13.54
CA THR A 180 -20.47 -5.08 13.76
C THR A 180 -19.33 -5.22 12.78
N VAL A 181 -19.20 -4.25 11.88
CA VAL A 181 -18.13 -4.18 10.88
C VAL A 181 -17.00 -3.33 11.45
N LYS A 182 -15.81 -3.91 11.51
CA LYS A 182 -14.59 -3.29 12.04
C LYS A 182 -13.48 -3.30 11.01
N LEU A 183 -12.53 -2.41 11.19
CA LEU A 183 -11.25 -2.44 10.49
C LEU A 183 -10.21 -3.18 11.36
N PRO A 184 -9.25 -3.88 10.75
CA PRO A 184 -8.15 -4.52 11.48
C PRO A 184 -7.31 -3.44 12.17
N PRO A 185 -6.58 -3.78 13.24
CA PRO A 185 -5.66 -2.82 13.87
C PRO A 185 -4.65 -2.28 12.87
N GLN A 186 -4.12 -1.08 13.13
CA GLN A 186 -3.12 -0.49 12.24
C GLN A 186 -1.87 -1.41 12.20
N PRO A 187 -1.38 -1.77 11.00
CA PRO A 187 -0.21 -2.61 10.86
C PRO A 187 1.01 -1.90 11.43
N GLY A 188 1.97 -2.68 11.95
CA GLY A 188 3.27 -2.14 12.36
C GLY A 188 3.97 -1.41 11.20
N PRO A 189 4.94 -0.52 11.50
CA PRO A 189 5.62 0.29 10.49
C PRO A 189 6.23 -0.55 9.37
N ASN A 190 6.80 -1.71 9.70
CA ASN A 190 7.49 -2.61 8.76
C ASN A 190 6.60 -3.76 8.25
N VAL A 191 5.27 -3.67 8.42
CA VAL A 191 4.32 -4.64 7.88
C VAL A 191 3.70 -4.07 6.62
N CYS A 192 3.83 -4.78 5.49
CA CYS A 192 3.27 -4.36 4.22
C CYS A 192 1.76 -4.53 4.19
N THR A 193 1.08 -3.56 3.58
CA THR A 193 -0.35 -3.56 3.29
C THR A 193 -0.58 -2.92 1.93
N LEU A 194 -1.80 -3.02 1.38
CA LEU A 194 -2.12 -2.44 0.08
C LEU A 194 -1.68 -0.98 -0.02
N SER A 195 -1.06 -0.62 -1.14
CA SER A 195 -0.59 0.74 -1.45
C SER A 195 0.36 1.37 -0.43
N LYS A 196 0.91 0.60 0.52
CA LYS A 196 1.84 1.14 1.52
C LYS A 196 3.25 1.19 0.95
N THR A 197 3.98 2.25 1.27
CA THR A 197 5.43 2.30 1.05
C THR A 197 6.16 2.16 2.39
N ILE A 198 7.05 1.18 2.50
CA ILE A 198 7.93 1.00 3.64
C ILE A 198 9.32 1.51 3.24
N THR A 199 9.96 2.31 4.10
CA THR A 199 11.32 2.79 3.87
C THR A 199 12.21 2.29 5.00
N LEU A 200 13.28 1.59 4.65
CA LEU A 200 14.28 1.04 5.56
C LEU A 200 15.67 1.54 5.14
N SER A 201 16.63 1.53 6.05
CA SER A 201 18.02 1.87 5.76
C SER A 201 19.00 0.84 6.31
N VAL A 202 20.08 0.62 5.57
CA VAL A 202 21.25 -0.14 5.97
C VAL A 202 22.46 0.78 5.87
N ASP A 203 23.01 1.08 7.04
CA ASP A 203 24.08 2.06 7.23
C ASP A 203 25.39 1.42 7.69
N GLN A 204 25.36 0.14 8.06
CA GLN A 204 26.53 -0.58 8.59
C GLN A 204 26.68 -1.97 7.95
N PRO A 205 27.92 -2.44 7.74
CA PRO A 205 28.19 -3.84 7.37
C PRO A 205 27.61 -4.80 8.42
N GLY A 206 27.00 -5.89 7.96
CA GLY A 206 26.35 -6.90 8.80
C GLY A 206 24.98 -6.48 9.36
N GLN A 207 24.51 -5.25 9.09
CA GLN A 207 23.18 -4.83 9.52
C GLN A 207 22.10 -5.66 8.82
N THR A 208 21.09 -6.03 9.59
CA THR A 208 19.91 -6.76 9.12
C THR A 208 18.69 -5.87 9.21
N VAL A 209 17.91 -5.81 8.13
CA VAL A 209 16.60 -5.17 8.11
C VAL A 209 15.50 -6.21 7.96
N GLU A 210 14.40 -6.01 8.67
CA GLU A 210 13.28 -6.93 8.70
C GLU A 210 11.98 -6.24 8.31
N PHE A 211 11.17 -6.92 7.50
CA PHE A 211 9.84 -6.50 7.12
C PHE A 211 8.93 -7.70 6.94
N LYS A 212 7.61 -7.47 7.03
CA LYS A 212 6.61 -8.51 6.81
C LYS A 212 5.86 -8.25 5.52
N CYS A 213 5.72 -9.28 4.72
CA CYS A 213 4.96 -9.27 3.48
C CYS A 213 4.03 -10.48 3.52
N PRO A 214 2.76 -10.30 3.96
CA PRO A 214 1.79 -11.39 4.11
C PRO A 214 1.55 -12.20 2.83
N SER A 215 1.74 -11.58 1.68
CA SER A 215 1.73 -12.24 0.38
C SER A 215 3.12 -12.74 -0.03
N SER A 216 3.19 -13.41 -1.17
CA SER A 216 4.47 -13.75 -1.79
C SER A 216 5.14 -12.49 -2.33
N ILE A 217 6.43 -12.33 -2.05
CA ILE A 217 7.28 -11.44 -2.83
C ILE A 217 7.53 -12.13 -4.17
N GLY A 218 7.48 -11.37 -5.27
CA GLY A 218 7.90 -11.87 -6.58
C GLY A 218 9.37 -12.33 -6.59
N PRO A 219 9.88 -12.83 -7.72
CA PRO A 219 11.31 -13.10 -7.85
C PRO A 219 12.10 -11.85 -7.46
N LEU A 220 13.12 -12.04 -6.61
CA LEU A 220 13.87 -10.99 -5.93
C LEU A 220 14.65 -10.16 -6.95
N SER A 221 13.93 -9.26 -7.61
CA SER A 221 14.40 -8.36 -8.65
C SER A 221 14.45 -6.99 -8.00
N VAL A 222 15.65 -6.46 -7.82
CA VAL A 222 15.82 -5.10 -7.33
C VAL A 222 15.53 -4.17 -8.48
N ALA A 223 14.68 -3.20 -8.22
CA ALA A 223 14.66 -2.04 -9.09
C ALA A 223 15.63 -0.96 -8.60
N THR A 224 16.60 -0.63 -9.46
CA THR A 224 17.60 0.40 -9.22
C THR A 224 17.14 1.75 -9.77
N GLY A 225 17.68 2.83 -9.18
CA GLY A 225 17.44 4.20 -9.62
C GLY A 225 16.19 4.87 -9.03
N HIS A 226 15.95 6.10 -9.47
CA HIS A 226 14.84 6.92 -9.01
C HIS A 226 13.51 6.32 -9.51
N GLY A 227 12.75 5.69 -8.62
CA GLY A 227 11.38 5.25 -8.94
C GLY A 227 11.20 3.75 -9.20
N CYS A 228 12.18 2.90 -8.88
CA CYS A 228 12.01 1.46 -8.88
C CYS A 228 11.54 0.87 -10.24
N MET A 229 12.16 1.30 -11.36
CA MET A 229 11.73 0.89 -12.71
C MET A 229 12.63 -0.15 -13.41
N ALA A 230 13.94 -0.14 -13.16
CA ALA A 230 14.84 -1.18 -13.69
C ALA A 230 14.59 -2.51 -12.97
N ARG A 231 15.04 -3.66 -13.49
CA ARG A 231 15.00 -4.92 -12.74
C ARG A 231 16.35 -5.61 -12.90
N GLU A 232 17.04 -5.79 -11.78
CA GLU A 232 18.34 -6.46 -11.68
C GLU A 232 18.32 -7.46 -10.52
N GLU A 233 19.18 -8.47 -10.55
CA GLU A 233 19.25 -9.45 -9.47
C GLU A 233 19.94 -8.83 -8.24
N VAL A 234 19.43 -9.02 -7.02
CA VAL A 234 20.04 -8.41 -5.82
C VAL A 234 21.52 -8.78 -5.67
N LYS A 235 21.86 -10.01 -6.03
CA LYS A 235 23.22 -10.54 -5.91
C LYS A 235 24.23 -9.84 -6.82
N THR A 236 23.80 -9.27 -7.95
CA THR A 236 24.69 -8.54 -8.84
C THR A 236 25.02 -7.15 -8.29
N LEU A 237 24.07 -6.55 -7.56
CA LEU A 237 24.23 -5.23 -6.95
C LEU A 237 24.92 -5.27 -5.60
N LEU A 238 24.64 -6.31 -4.80
CA LEU A 238 25.13 -6.48 -3.44
C LEU A 238 25.71 -7.89 -3.29
N PRO A 239 27.00 -8.09 -3.62
CA PRO A 239 27.63 -9.39 -3.47
C PRO A 239 27.64 -9.83 -2.02
N GLY A 240 27.27 -11.09 -1.79
CA GLY A 240 27.22 -11.70 -0.44
C GLY A 240 25.95 -11.40 0.36
N VAL A 241 24.98 -10.68 -0.20
CA VAL A 241 23.70 -10.42 0.48
C VAL A 241 23.01 -11.72 0.90
N ASP A 242 22.56 -11.77 2.15
CA ASP A 242 21.80 -12.89 2.70
C ASP A 242 20.33 -12.48 2.85
N PHE A 243 19.46 -13.13 2.08
CA PHE A 243 18.02 -12.86 2.08
C PHE A 243 17.28 -14.10 2.56
N LYS A 244 16.66 -14.00 3.74
CA LYS A 244 15.91 -15.10 4.36
C LYS A 244 14.43 -14.77 4.39
N ASN A 245 13.61 -15.80 4.22
CA ASN A 245 12.18 -15.73 4.42
C ASN A 245 11.73 -16.72 5.50
N SER A 246 10.82 -16.27 6.36
CA SER A 246 10.08 -17.13 7.28
C SER A 246 8.71 -17.42 6.68
N ASN A 247 8.49 -18.66 6.24
CA ASN A 247 7.20 -19.06 5.67
C ASN A 247 6.05 -19.01 6.68
N THR A 248 6.36 -19.17 7.97
CA THR A 248 5.40 -19.19 9.08
C THR A 248 4.82 -17.81 9.33
N ASP A 249 5.68 -16.81 9.52
CA ASP A 249 5.27 -15.46 9.92
C ASP A 249 5.22 -14.47 8.76
N LYS A 250 5.52 -14.94 7.55
CA LYS A 250 5.63 -14.13 6.33
C LYS A 250 6.58 -12.93 6.52
N SER A 251 7.64 -13.15 7.31
CA SER A 251 8.70 -12.19 7.55
C SER A 251 9.88 -12.43 6.63
N TYR A 252 10.57 -11.35 6.30
CA TYR A 252 11.73 -11.35 5.43
C TYR A 252 12.85 -10.58 6.13
N SER A 253 14.06 -11.12 6.09
CA SER A 253 15.25 -10.46 6.61
C SER A 253 16.31 -10.36 5.52
N LEU A 254 16.86 -9.17 5.40
CA LEU A 254 17.94 -8.85 4.46
C LEU A 254 19.16 -8.43 5.28
N THR A 255 20.23 -9.20 5.19
CA THR A 255 21.52 -8.90 5.81
C THR A 255 22.53 -8.52 4.74
N ILE A 256 23.16 -7.36 4.91
CA ILE A 256 24.16 -6.85 3.95
C ILE A 256 25.54 -6.96 4.61
N PRO A 257 26.39 -7.94 4.23
CA PRO A 257 27.66 -8.15 4.92
C PRO A 257 28.69 -7.06 4.61
N THR A 258 28.61 -6.44 3.44
CA THR A 258 29.54 -5.40 2.98
C THR A 258 28.75 -4.32 2.25
N LEU A 259 29.03 -3.06 2.58
CA LEU A 259 28.36 -1.93 1.93
C LEU A 259 28.89 -1.76 0.49
N PRO A 260 28.02 -1.38 -0.46
CA PRO A 260 28.42 -1.12 -1.84
C PRO A 260 29.35 0.10 -1.95
N ALA A 261 30.11 0.23 -3.04
CA ALA A 261 30.96 1.41 -3.27
C ALA A 261 30.16 2.70 -3.52
N SER A 262 28.91 2.58 -3.98
CA SER A 262 27.99 3.70 -4.23
C SER A 262 26.67 3.44 -3.52
N GLN A 263 25.97 4.51 -3.12
CA GLN A 263 24.66 4.37 -2.49
C GLN A 263 23.70 3.67 -3.44
N GLN A 264 23.02 2.64 -2.93
CA GLN A 264 22.03 1.86 -3.68
C GLN A 264 20.66 2.02 -3.02
N THR A 265 19.60 1.91 -3.81
CA THR A 265 18.23 1.77 -3.29
C THR A 265 17.67 0.47 -3.83
N LEU A 266 17.29 -0.42 -2.93
CA LEU A 266 16.61 -1.65 -3.29
C LEU A 266 15.11 -1.44 -3.23
N CYS A 267 14.40 -1.89 -4.26
CA CYS A 267 12.95 -1.89 -4.25
C CYS A 267 12.42 -3.32 -4.33
N LEU A 268 11.57 -3.68 -3.39
CA LEU A 268 10.86 -4.96 -3.33
C LEU A 268 9.36 -4.71 -3.36
N GLU A 269 8.60 -5.61 -3.97
CA GLU A 269 7.17 -5.48 -4.13
C GLU A 269 6.46 -6.71 -3.56
N CYS A 270 5.48 -6.47 -2.69
CA CYS A 270 4.54 -7.51 -2.26
C CYS A 270 3.41 -7.60 -3.27
N ASP A 271 3.25 -8.78 -3.87
CA ASP A 271 2.20 -9.02 -4.85
C ASP A 271 0.89 -9.29 -4.13
N TYR A 272 -0.12 -8.42 -4.32
CA TYR A 272 -1.46 -8.63 -3.80
C TYR A 272 -2.45 -8.79 -4.94
N ALA A 273 -3.47 -9.62 -4.72
CA ALA A 273 -4.61 -9.62 -5.61
C ALA A 273 -5.21 -8.21 -5.67
N THR A 274 -5.47 -7.71 -6.88
CA THR A 274 -6.10 -6.40 -7.05
C THR A 274 -7.53 -6.45 -6.50
N PRO A 275 -7.88 -5.57 -5.54
CA PRO A 275 -9.25 -5.47 -5.05
C PRO A 275 -10.23 -5.16 -6.18
N THR A 276 -11.46 -5.67 -6.10
CA THR A 276 -12.48 -5.50 -7.16
C THR A 276 -12.82 -4.03 -7.42
N HIS A 277 -12.74 -3.20 -6.37
CA HIS A 277 -13.07 -1.77 -6.39
C HIS A 277 -11.84 -0.86 -6.32
N TYR A 278 -10.68 -1.39 -6.69
CA TYR A 278 -9.45 -0.63 -6.65
C TYR A 278 -9.42 0.47 -7.72
N GLU A 279 -8.99 1.67 -7.34
CA GLU A 279 -8.95 2.80 -8.26
C GLU A 279 -7.98 2.55 -9.42
N VAL A 280 -8.47 2.74 -10.65
CA VAL A 280 -7.66 2.59 -11.87
C VAL A 280 -6.48 3.55 -11.83
N GLY A 281 -5.28 3.03 -12.05
CA GLY A 281 -4.04 3.82 -12.08
C GLY A 281 -3.29 3.88 -10.76
N ARG A 282 -3.80 3.27 -9.69
CA ARG A 282 -3.05 3.04 -8.46
C ARG A 282 -2.43 1.63 -8.50
N SER A 283 -1.27 1.43 -7.87
CA SER A 283 -0.72 0.08 -7.68
C SER A 283 -1.22 -0.49 -6.35
N PRO A 284 -1.93 -1.64 -6.34
CA PRO A 284 -2.37 -2.28 -5.10
C PRO A 284 -1.18 -2.77 -4.27
N ASN A 285 0.00 -2.88 -4.88
CA ASN A 285 1.13 -3.50 -4.27
C ASN A 285 1.76 -2.63 -3.19
N CYS A 286 2.38 -3.30 -2.22
CA CYS A 286 3.19 -2.64 -1.22
C CYS A 286 4.63 -2.53 -1.71
N LEU A 287 5.20 -1.33 -1.64
CA LEU A 287 6.56 -1.05 -2.08
C LEU A 287 7.49 -0.94 -0.88
N ILE A 288 8.50 -1.79 -0.79
CA ILE A 288 9.54 -1.74 0.24
C ILE A 288 10.79 -1.15 -0.39
N LYS A 289 11.21 0.02 0.09
CA LYS A 289 12.44 0.71 -0.31
C LYS A 289 13.49 0.54 0.77
N ILE A 290 14.64 -0.04 0.42
CA ILE A 290 15.77 -0.24 1.32
C ILE A 290 16.93 0.60 0.80
N ALA A 291 17.24 1.69 1.47
CA ALA A 291 18.40 2.51 1.16
C ALA A 291 19.66 1.85 1.76
N VAL A 292 20.67 1.59 0.94
CA VAL A 292 21.94 1.01 1.36
C VAL A 292 23.02 2.06 1.15
N LYS A 293 23.65 2.51 2.23
CA LYS A 293 24.73 3.50 2.15
C LYS A 293 25.95 2.95 1.44
N SER A 294 26.73 3.86 0.85
CA SER A 294 28.05 3.54 0.31
C SER A 294 29.05 3.30 1.44
N ASP A 295 30.05 2.45 1.18
CA ASP A 295 31.26 2.38 1.99
C ASP A 295 32.14 3.61 1.72
N GLU A 296 32.04 4.62 2.58
CA GLU A 296 32.86 5.83 2.48
C GLU A 296 34.37 5.53 2.63
N SER A 297 34.71 4.43 3.30
CA SER A 297 36.10 3.99 3.49
C SER A 297 36.76 3.55 2.17
N ALA A 298 35.97 3.10 1.19
CA ALA A 298 36.46 2.68 -0.12
C ALA A 298 36.80 3.86 -1.05
N SER A 299 36.29 5.07 -0.76
CA SER A 299 36.49 6.26 -1.62
C SER A 299 37.83 6.99 -1.37
N GLY A 300 38.68 6.49 -0.46
CA GLY A 300 39.95 7.10 -0.08
C GLY A 300 41.16 6.77 -0.98
N ALA A 301 41.00 5.92 -1.99
CA ALA A 301 42.13 5.47 -2.81
C ALA A 301 42.14 6.14 -4.21
N THR A 302 43.18 6.94 -4.43
CA THR A 302 43.75 7.33 -5.73
C THR A 302 43.23 8.63 -6.37
N SER A 303 43.68 9.75 -5.81
CA SER A 303 44.15 10.89 -6.62
C SER A 303 45.48 11.37 -6.06
N ALA A 304 46.50 10.52 -6.12
CA ALA A 304 47.88 10.98 -6.06
C ALA A 304 48.17 11.66 -7.40
N THR A 305 47.75 12.92 -7.53
CA THR A 305 48.15 13.80 -8.62
C THR A 305 49.67 13.85 -8.58
N THR A 306 50.30 13.19 -9.54
CA THR A 306 51.73 13.31 -9.79
C THR A 306 51.93 14.76 -10.19
N ALA A 307 52.27 15.62 -9.22
CA ALA A 307 52.76 16.95 -9.49
C ALA A 307 54.09 16.78 -10.24
N LEU A 308 54.00 16.65 -11.56
CA LEU A 308 55.15 16.81 -12.43
C LEU A 308 55.63 18.24 -12.20
N SER A 309 56.74 18.33 -11.49
CA SER A 309 57.54 19.51 -11.29
C SER A 309 58.16 19.88 -12.64
N TRP A 310 57.52 20.80 -13.37
CA TRP A 310 58.16 21.45 -14.52
C TRP A 310 58.98 22.61 -13.95
N ILE A 311 60.25 22.32 -13.68
CA ILE A 311 61.31 23.31 -13.51
C ILE A 311 61.38 24.11 -14.82
N VAL A 312 60.84 25.33 -14.83
CA VAL A 312 61.14 26.31 -15.87
C VAL A 312 62.33 27.13 -15.36
N LEU A 313 63.54 26.66 -15.71
CA LEU A 313 64.76 27.46 -15.65
C LEU A 313 64.72 28.40 -16.86
N SER A 314 64.59 29.70 -16.65
CA SER A 314 64.85 30.70 -17.70
C SER A 314 65.79 31.76 -17.14
N ALA A 315 67.07 31.56 -17.43
CA ALA A 315 68.14 32.50 -17.17
C ALA A 315 68.30 33.47 -18.35
N VAL A 316 68.37 34.77 -18.01
CA VAL A 316 69.30 35.82 -18.48
C VAL A 316 69.48 36.03 -19.99
N LEU A 317 69.27 37.27 -20.47
CA LEU A 317 70.31 38.09 -21.12
C LEU A 317 69.89 39.56 -21.29
N ALA A 318 70.81 40.43 -20.90
CA ALA A 318 70.79 41.89 -21.02
C ALA A 318 71.15 42.37 -22.44
N SER A 319 70.74 43.61 -22.78
CA SER A 319 71.41 44.55 -23.72
C SER A 319 70.70 45.91 -23.58
N THR A 320 71.27 46.89 -22.86
CA THR A 320 71.96 48.08 -23.40
C THR A 320 71.35 48.65 -24.69
N VAL A 321 70.71 49.82 -24.61
CA VAL A 321 71.15 51.12 -25.17
C VAL A 321 70.60 52.24 -24.29
#